data_AF-A0A066VBX0-F1
#
_entry.id   AF-A0A066VBX0-F1
#
_cell.length_a   1.000
_cell.length_b   1.000
_cell.length_c   1.000
_cell.angle_alpha   90.00
_cell.angle_beta   90.00
_cell.angle_gamma   90.00
#
_symmetry.space_group_name_H-M   'P 1'
#
loop_
_entity.id
_entity.type
_entity.pdbx_description
1 polymer ?
#
loop_
_entity_poly.entity_id
_entity_poly.type
_entity_poly.pdbx_seq_one_letter_code
_entity_poly.pdbx_strand_id
1 'polypeptide(L)'
;IDSNQIFDVPEAITYIKQLAHHRPWFIEEPTAPTDVLGHAAIRRGLAPLGVGVATGEHCPNRMLFKQLLQADAVDVVQIDSCRLAGVNEVLAVMLLAKKFGKIVCPHAGGVGLCEYVQHLSMIDYVCISASHERNVLEFVDHLHEHFLYPCRINEQGRYVAPNNPMEGYSMEMSQSSIADYTFPNGAYWATGKAKTAPPQGH
;
A
#
# COMPACT_ATOMS: atom_id res chain seq x y z
N ILE A 1 -11.15 -0.69 -5.46
CA ILE A 1 -11.82 0.50 -4.90
C ILE A 1 -11.28 0.62 -3.49
N ASP A 2 -10.93 1.81 -3.06
CA ASP A 2 -10.52 2.09 -1.68
C ASP A 2 -11.53 3.03 -1.03
N SER A 3 -11.83 2.79 0.24
CA SER A 3 -12.76 3.58 1.05
C SER A 3 -12.14 4.19 2.29
N ASN A 4 -10.85 3.93 2.56
CA ASN A 4 -10.10 4.51 3.68
C ASN A 4 -10.89 4.50 5.02
N GLN A 5 -11.44 3.33 5.36
CA GLN A 5 -11.97 2.96 6.68
C GLN A 5 -13.32 3.56 7.07
N ILE A 6 -14.03 4.20 6.15
CA ILE A 6 -15.17 5.08 6.49
C ILE A 6 -16.46 4.35 6.89
N PHE A 7 -16.63 3.07 6.54
CA PHE A 7 -17.92 2.40 6.72
C PHE A 7 -17.97 1.49 7.95
N ASP A 8 -19.16 1.39 8.54
CA ASP A 8 -19.51 0.26 9.39
C ASP A 8 -19.81 -0.98 8.54
N VAL A 9 -19.75 -2.17 9.16
CA VAL A 9 -19.88 -3.47 8.47
C VAL A 9 -21.12 -3.58 7.56
N PRO A 10 -22.37 -3.28 8.01
CA PRO A 10 -23.54 -3.40 7.14
C PRO A 10 -23.54 -2.37 6.00
N GLU A 11 -22.98 -1.20 6.25
CA GLU A 11 -22.88 -0.12 5.27
C GLU A 11 -21.91 -0.48 4.15
N ALA A 12 -20.71 -0.98 4.49
CA ALA A 12 -19.73 -1.46 3.52
C ALA A 12 -20.33 -2.50 2.56
N ILE A 13 -21.05 -3.50 3.11
CA ILE A 13 -21.69 -4.54 2.31
C ILE A 13 -22.76 -3.94 1.38
N THR A 14 -23.56 -3.01 1.89
CA THR A 14 -24.66 -2.37 1.14
C THR A 14 -24.12 -1.48 0.02
N TYR A 15 -23.07 -0.70 0.30
CA TYR A 15 -22.43 0.19 -0.65
C TYR A 15 -21.78 -0.60 -1.79
N ILE A 16 -20.97 -1.61 -1.48
CA ILE A 16 -20.26 -2.38 -2.50
C ILE A 16 -21.21 -3.23 -3.36
N LYS A 17 -22.37 -3.66 -2.84
CA LYS A 17 -23.42 -4.28 -3.65
C LYS A 17 -23.90 -3.40 -4.80
N GLN A 18 -23.98 -2.08 -4.58
CA GLN A 18 -24.39 -1.14 -5.64
C GLN A 18 -23.32 -1.02 -6.72
N LEU A 19 -22.06 -1.18 -6.36
CA LEU A 19 -20.91 -1.09 -7.28
C LEU A 19 -20.51 -2.44 -7.91
N ALA A 20 -21.12 -3.55 -7.51
CA ALA A 20 -20.76 -4.90 -7.97
C ALA A 20 -20.83 -5.08 -9.49
N HIS A 21 -21.67 -4.30 -10.17
CA HIS A 21 -21.79 -4.33 -11.64
C HIS A 21 -20.51 -3.85 -12.37
N HIS A 22 -19.65 -3.07 -11.70
CA HIS A 22 -18.33 -2.69 -12.20
C HIS A 22 -17.27 -3.79 -12.01
N ARG A 23 -17.62 -4.90 -11.35
CA ARG A 23 -16.74 -6.04 -11.07
C ARG A 23 -15.42 -5.62 -10.39
N PRO A 24 -15.48 -4.87 -9.27
CA PRO A 24 -14.27 -4.50 -8.56
C PRO A 24 -13.53 -5.76 -8.11
N TRP A 25 -12.21 -5.78 -8.28
CA TRP A 25 -11.39 -6.91 -7.84
C TRP A 25 -11.43 -7.08 -6.32
N PHE A 26 -11.27 -5.96 -5.60
CA PHE A 26 -11.50 -5.88 -4.16
C PHE A 26 -12.02 -4.50 -3.74
N ILE A 27 -12.56 -4.45 -2.52
CA ILE A 27 -12.67 -3.23 -1.71
C ILE A 27 -11.53 -3.20 -0.68
N GLU A 28 -10.86 -2.07 -0.61
CA GLU A 28 -9.77 -1.79 0.32
C GLU A 28 -10.27 -0.96 1.51
N GLU A 29 -9.73 -1.32 2.68
CA GLU A 29 -10.03 -0.77 4.00
C GLU A 29 -11.51 -0.40 4.16
N PRO A 30 -12.44 -1.37 3.98
CA PRO A 30 -13.88 -1.07 4.03
C PRO A 30 -14.34 -0.56 5.40
N THR A 31 -13.58 -0.81 6.46
CA THR A 31 -13.91 -0.41 7.83
C THR A 31 -12.62 -0.19 8.62
N ALA A 32 -12.72 0.09 9.93
CA ALA A 32 -11.58 0.34 10.80
C ALA A 32 -10.48 -0.73 10.65
N PRO A 33 -9.19 -0.35 10.57
CA PRO A 33 -8.10 -1.26 10.22
C PRO A 33 -7.85 -2.30 11.31
N THR A 34 -8.31 -2.03 12.54
CA THR A 34 -8.24 -2.96 13.68
C THR A 34 -9.43 -3.89 13.81
N ASP A 35 -10.51 -3.70 13.04
CA ASP A 35 -11.70 -4.53 13.11
C ASP A 35 -11.57 -5.79 12.23
N VAL A 36 -10.82 -6.77 12.75
CA VAL A 36 -10.60 -8.07 12.10
C VAL A 36 -11.91 -8.81 11.82
N LEU A 37 -12.84 -8.78 12.77
CA LEU A 37 -14.09 -9.52 12.65
C LEU A 37 -15.05 -8.81 11.69
N GLY A 38 -15.02 -7.48 11.65
CA GLY A 38 -15.72 -6.67 10.68
C GLY A 38 -15.25 -6.96 9.26
N HIS A 39 -13.94 -6.94 9.00
CA HIS A 39 -13.37 -7.35 7.71
C HIS A 39 -13.83 -8.76 7.30
N ALA A 40 -13.80 -9.73 8.23
CA ALA A 40 -14.28 -11.08 7.95
C ALA A 40 -15.78 -11.15 7.64
N ALA A 41 -16.61 -10.35 8.33
CA ALA A 41 -18.05 -10.27 8.05
C ALA A 41 -18.33 -9.64 6.68
N ILE A 42 -17.63 -8.55 6.34
CA ILE A 42 -17.73 -7.86 5.05
C ILE A 42 -17.32 -8.82 3.94
N ARG A 43 -16.17 -9.48 4.07
CA ARG A 43 -15.69 -10.47 3.09
C ARG A 43 -16.69 -11.58 2.84
N ARG A 44 -17.28 -12.18 3.89
CA ARG A 44 -18.36 -13.18 3.73
C ARG A 44 -19.59 -12.61 3.02
N GLY A 45 -19.97 -11.37 3.33
CA GLY A 45 -21.11 -10.69 2.70
C GLY A 45 -20.91 -10.35 1.23
N LEU A 46 -19.66 -10.14 0.81
CA LEU A 46 -19.29 -9.78 -0.56
C LEU A 46 -18.88 -10.98 -1.43
N ALA A 47 -18.53 -12.12 -0.83
CA ALA A 47 -18.14 -13.33 -1.54
C ALA A 47 -19.13 -13.77 -2.65
N PRO A 48 -20.47 -13.73 -2.48
CA PRO A 48 -21.41 -14.07 -3.55
C PRO A 48 -21.35 -13.16 -4.78
N LEU A 49 -20.76 -11.97 -4.64
CA LEU A 49 -20.60 -10.98 -5.71
C LEU A 49 -19.25 -11.13 -6.42
N GLY A 50 -18.35 -11.99 -5.92
CA GLY A 50 -16.99 -12.13 -6.42
C GLY A 50 -16.08 -10.94 -6.13
N VAL A 51 -16.42 -10.10 -5.14
CA VAL A 51 -15.61 -8.95 -4.72
C VAL A 51 -14.76 -9.33 -3.51
N GLY A 52 -13.44 -9.24 -3.63
CA GLY A 52 -12.51 -9.52 -2.53
C GLY A 52 -12.44 -8.39 -1.50
N VAL A 53 -11.78 -8.65 -0.39
CA VAL A 53 -11.46 -7.64 0.64
C VAL A 53 -9.95 -7.50 0.79
N ALA A 54 -9.47 -6.26 0.78
CA ALA A 54 -8.08 -5.88 1.04
C ALA A 54 -7.99 -4.96 2.26
N THR A 55 -6.90 -5.06 3.01
CA THR A 55 -6.51 -4.07 4.02
C THR A 55 -5.04 -4.29 4.38
N GLY A 56 -4.40 -3.25 4.94
CA GLY A 56 -3.19 -3.42 5.72
C GLY A 56 -2.26 -2.21 5.79
N GLU A 57 -2.46 -1.17 4.99
CA GLU A 57 -1.66 0.07 5.05
C GLU A 57 -1.66 0.71 6.46
N HIS A 58 -2.75 0.54 7.20
CA HIS A 58 -2.88 1.00 8.59
C HIS A 58 -2.82 -0.13 9.62
N CYS A 59 -2.50 -1.36 9.21
CA CYS A 59 -2.32 -2.49 10.13
C CYS A 59 -1.03 -2.28 10.96
N PRO A 60 -1.11 -2.25 12.30
CA PRO A 60 -0.03 -1.71 13.13
C PRO A 60 1.15 -2.66 13.31
N ASN A 61 0.98 -3.97 13.12
CA ASN A 61 2.04 -4.97 13.33
C ASN A 61 1.63 -6.35 12.79
N ARG A 62 2.59 -7.29 12.80
CA ARG A 62 2.38 -8.68 12.37
C ARG A 62 1.36 -9.47 13.20
N MET A 63 1.04 -9.06 14.44
CA MET A 63 0.04 -9.77 15.25
C MET A 63 -1.37 -9.53 14.73
N LEU A 64 -1.69 -8.31 14.30
CA LEU A 64 -2.98 -8.03 13.70
C LEU A 64 -3.11 -8.70 12.33
N PHE A 65 -2.04 -8.69 11.51
CA PHE A 65 -2.01 -9.48 10.26
C PHE A 65 -2.24 -10.97 10.51
N LYS A 66 -1.60 -11.55 11.53
CA LYS A 66 -1.84 -12.95 11.92
C LYS A 66 -3.33 -13.18 12.22
N GLN A 67 -3.98 -12.27 12.93
CA GLN A 67 -5.41 -12.38 13.26
C GLN A 67 -6.31 -12.23 12.02
N LEU A 68 -6.04 -11.27 11.14
CA LEU A 68 -6.73 -11.12 9.85
C LEU A 68 -6.67 -12.42 9.03
N LEU A 69 -5.49 -13.04 8.97
CA LEU A 69 -5.28 -14.30 8.25
C LEU A 69 -5.97 -15.49 8.94
N GLN A 70 -5.88 -15.59 10.27
CA GLN A 70 -6.54 -16.65 11.05
C GLN A 70 -8.07 -16.59 10.98
N ALA A 71 -8.64 -15.39 10.89
CA ALA A 71 -10.07 -15.16 10.75
C ALA A 71 -10.57 -15.26 9.30
N ASP A 72 -9.67 -15.54 8.34
CA ASP A 72 -9.94 -15.50 6.90
C ASP A 72 -10.63 -14.18 6.48
N ALA A 73 -10.13 -13.07 7.02
CA ALA A 73 -10.77 -11.76 6.95
C ALA A 73 -10.46 -11.00 5.65
N VAL A 74 -9.42 -11.42 4.93
CA VAL A 74 -8.91 -10.72 3.73
C VAL A 74 -8.63 -11.71 2.60
N ASP A 75 -8.73 -11.23 1.37
CA ASP A 75 -8.25 -11.92 0.17
C ASP A 75 -6.88 -11.39 -0.27
N VAL A 76 -6.63 -10.09 -0.03
CA VAL A 76 -5.38 -9.41 -0.36
C VAL A 76 -4.80 -8.75 0.88
N VAL A 77 -3.52 -8.98 1.14
CA VAL A 77 -2.75 -8.42 2.25
C VAL A 77 -1.96 -7.23 1.73
N GLN A 78 -2.18 -6.06 2.31
CA GLN A 78 -1.44 -4.85 1.93
C GLN A 78 -0.39 -4.54 2.99
N ILE A 79 0.86 -4.85 2.67
CA ILE A 79 1.98 -4.44 3.52
C ILE A 79 2.33 -2.99 3.25
N ASP A 80 2.90 -2.33 4.25
CA ASP A 80 3.46 -1.00 4.10
C ASP A 80 4.86 -0.95 4.74
N SER A 81 5.81 -0.34 4.01
CA SER A 81 7.23 -0.33 4.36
C SER A 81 7.58 0.57 5.55
N CYS A 82 6.75 1.56 5.85
CA CYS A 82 6.96 2.56 6.90
C CYS A 82 5.93 2.47 8.05
N ARG A 83 4.85 1.72 7.88
CA ARG A 83 3.88 1.39 8.93
C ARG A 83 4.40 0.30 9.87
N LEU A 84 4.93 -0.77 9.29
CA LEU A 84 5.46 -1.91 10.03
C LEU A 84 6.86 -1.59 10.56
N ALA A 85 7.37 -2.41 11.48
CA ALA A 85 8.70 -2.26 12.06
C ALA A 85 9.83 -2.67 11.10
N GLY A 86 9.87 -2.02 9.92
CA GLY A 86 10.85 -2.21 8.87
C GLY A 86 10.77 -3.56 8.16
N VAL A 87 11.81 -3.84 7.37
CA VAL A 87 11.90 -5.05 6.52
C VAL A 87 11.69 -6.33 7.33
N ASN A 88 12.22 -6.41 8.56
CA ASN A 88 12.10 -7.58 9.42
C ASN A 88 10.63 -7.97 9.68
N GLU A 89 9.77 -7.01 9.98
CA GLU A 89 8.37 -7.29 10.24
C GLU A 89 7.58 -7.52 8.95
N VAL A 90 7.89 -6.78 7.89
CA VAL A 90 7.31 -6.99 6.57
C VAL A 90 7.53 -8.43 6.08
N LEU A 91 8.76 -8.94 6.18
CA LEU A 91 9.08 -10.32 5.79
C LEU A 91 8.27 -11.35 6.59
N ALA A 92 8.06 -11.11 7.88
CA ALA A 92 7.21 -11.98 8.70
C ALA A 92 5.76 -11.98 8.19
N VAL A 93 5.22 -10.83 7.79
CA VAL A 93 3.86 -10.72 7.23
C VAL A 93 3.76 -11.40 5.86
N MET A 94 4.74 -11.22 4.96
CA MET A 94 4.76 -11.92 3.67
C MET A 94 4.80 -13.44 3.83
N LEU A 95 5.62 -13.95 4.74
CA LEU A 95 5.69 -15.38 5.04
C LEU A 95 4.37 -15.91 5.63
N LEU A 96 3.70 -15.12 6.48
CA LEU A 96 2.36 -15.44 6.96
C LEU A 96 1.35 -15.48 5.81
N ALA A 97 1.32 -14.46 4.95
CA ALA A 97 0.43 -14.41 3.79
C ALA A 97 0.63 -15.63 2.89
N LYS A 98 1.88 -15.98 2.57
CA LYS A 98 2.23 -17.19 1.81
C LYS A 98 1.72 -18.47 2.49
N LYS A 99 1.92 -18.61 3.80
CA LYS A 99 1.46 -19.77 4.58
C LYS A 99 -0.06 -19.93 4.55
N PHE A 100 -0.80 -18.82 4.51
CA PHE A 100 -2.26 -18.81 4.45
C PHE A 100 -2.81 -18.74 3.02
N GLY A 101 -1.94 -18.76 1.99
CA GLY A 101 -2.35 -18.70 0.60
C GLY A 101 -3.00 -17.37 0.19
N LYS A 102 -2.59 -16.26 0.81
CA LYS A 102 -3.09 -14.91 0.51
C LYS A 102 -2.10 -14.15 -0.37
N ILE A 103 -2.64 -13.34 -1.27
CA ILE A 103 -1.87 -12.48 -2.17
C ILE A 103 -1.36 -11.28 -1.37
N VAL A 104 -0.14 -10.83 -1.66
CA VAL A 104 0.42 -9.59 -1.13
C VAL A 104 0.38 -8.53 -2.23
N CYS A 105 -0.26 -7.40 -1.94
CA CYS A 105 -0.29 -6.21 -2.80
C CYS A 105 0.26 -5.05 -1.97
N PRO A 106 1.55 -4.72 -2.03
CA PRO A 106 2.10 -3.67 -1.19
C PRO A 106 1.38 -2.34 -1.45
N HIS A 107 0.99 -1.65 -0.37
CA HIS A 107 0.51 -0.27 -0.44
C HIS A 107 1.69 0.63 -0.82
N ALA A 108 1.42 1.57 -1.72
CA ALA A 108 2.36 2.58 -2.17
C ALA A 108 1.61 3.89 -2.38
N GLY A 109 1.98 4.91 -1.64
CA GLY A 109 1.31 6.21 -1.75
C GLY A 109 1.91 7.17 -0.74
N GLY A 110 1.83 8.47 -1.01
CA GLY A 110 2.57 9.45 -0.24
C GLY A 110 4.04 9.57 -0.67
N VAL A 111 4.92 9.97 0.24
CA VAL A 111 6.30 10.36 -0.11
C VAL A 111 7.23 9.16 -0.01
N GLY A 112 7.74 8.68 -1.14
CA GLY A 112 8.81 7.68 -1.18
C GLY A 112 8.37 6.23 -1.03
N LEU A 113 7.09 5.94 -0.72
CA LEU A 113 6.71 4.54 -0.46
C LEU A 113 6.91 3.66 -1.69
N CYS A 114 6.67 4.17 -2.91
CA CYS A 114 6.95 3.45 -4.16
C CYS A 114 8.43 3.03 -4.27
N GLU A 115 9.36 3.91 -3.87
CA GLU A 115 10.79 3.64 -3.83
C GLU A 115 11.14 2.50 -2.87
N TYR A 116 10.42 2.39 -1.75
CA TYR A 116 10.62 1.34 -0.74
C TYR A 116 9.99 0.00 -1.19
N VAL A 117 8.69 0.00 -1.52
CA VAL A 117 7.92 -1.24 -1.67
C VAL A 117 8.22 -2.01 -2.96
N GLN A 118 8.84 -1.37 -3.97
CA GLN A 118 9.35 -2.08 -5.15
C GLN A 118 10.34 -3.20 -4.77
N HIS A 119 11.23 -2.95 -3.79
CA HIS A 119 12.20 -3.94 -3.32
C HIS A 119 11.52 -5.10 -2.61
N LEU A 120 10.52 -4.78 -1.78
CA LEU A 120 9.73 -5.78 -1.06
C LEU A 120 8.97 -6.67 -2.03
N SER A 121 8.31 -6.09 -3.04
CA SER A 121 7.61 -6.87 -4.06
C SER A 121 8.56 -7.80 -4.84
N MET A 122 9.79 -7.36 -5.10
CA MET A 122 10.80 -8.20 -5.77
C MET A 122 11.29 -9.33 -4.87
N ILE A 123 11.49 -9.07 -3.57
CA ILE A 123 11.83 -10.11 -2.59
C ILE A 123 10.70 -11.15 -2.50
N ASP A 124 9.44 -10.71 -2.41
CA ASP A 124 8.31 -11.64 -2.37
C ASP A 124 8.31 -12.55 -3.60
N TYR A 125 8.41 -11.95 -4.80
CA TYR A 125 8.43 -12.73 -6.04
C TYR A 125 9.59 -13.73 -6.10
N VAL A 126 10.82 -13.30 -5.82
CA VAL A 126 12.00 -14.15 -5.99
C VAL A 126 12.10 -15.21 -4.89
N CYS A 127 11.75 -14.87 -3.65
CA CYS A 127 12.12 -15.68 -2.47
C CYS A 127 10.94 -16.29 -1.72
N ILE A 128 9.70 -15.82 -1.90
CA ILE A 128 8.56 -16.20 -1.03
C ILE A 128 7.37 -16.74 -1.83
N SER A 129 6.72 -15.89 -2.63
CA SER A 129 5.52 -16.27 -3.37
C SER A 129 5.85 -17.10 -4.61
N ALA A 130 6.98 -16.81 -5.28
CA ALA A 130 7.38 -17.41 -6.55
C ALA A 130 6.31 -17.31 -7.65
N SER A 131 5.47 -16.27 -7.57
CA SER A 131 4.39 -16.04 -8.52
C SER A 131 4.20 -14.54 -8.75
N HIS A 132 3.91 -14.17 -9.99
CA HIS A 132 3.39 -12.85 -10.34
C HIS A 132 1.89 -12.89 -10.65
N GLU A 133 1.24 -14.05 -10.47
CA GLU A 133 -0.18 -14.19 -10.76
C GLU A 133 -0.99 -13.35 -9.77
N ARG A 134 -1.54 -12.23 -10.27
CA ARG A 134 -2.32 -11.24 -9.50
C ARG A 134 -1.52 -10.49 -8.42
N ASN A 135 -0.19 -10.57 -8.41
CA ASN A 135 0.62 -9.62 -7.64
C ASN A 135 0.57 -8.27 -8.36
N VAL A 136 -0.16 -7.33 -7.78
CA VAL A 136 -0.18 -5.93 -8.19
C VAL A 136 0.64 -5.16 -7.16
N LEU A 137 1.38 -4.17 -7.62
CA LEU A 137 2.07 -3.22 -6.76
C LEU A 137 1.53 -1.84 -7.10
N GLU A 138 1.07 -1.12 -6.09
CA GLU A 138 0.52 0.23 -6.25
C GLU A 138 1.59 1.21 -6.74
N PHE A 139 1.17 2.26 -7.47
CA PHE A 139 2.02 3.34 -7.94
C PHE A 139 1.22 4.64 -7.95
N VAL A 140 1.83 5.73 -7.47
CA VAL A 140 1.27 7.08 -7.50
C VAL A 140 2.36 8.01 -8.02
N ASP A 141 2.08 8.75 -9.09
CA ASP A 141 3.05 9.64 -9.76
C ASP A 141 3.24 10.96 -9.00
N HIS A 142 3.89 10.89 -7.83
CA HIS A 142 4.03 12.03 -6.93
C HIS A 142 5.37 12.01 -6.16
N LEU A 143 6.11 13.13 -6.21
CA LEU A 143 7.30 13.44 -5.40
C LEU A 143 8.53 12.55 -5.63
N HIS A 144 8.54 11.71 -6.67
CA HIS A 144 9.69 10.90 -7.05
C HIS A 144 10.94 11.74 -7.32
N GLU A 145 10.77 12.98 -7.83
CA GLU A 145 11.87 13.92 -8.12
C GLU A 145 12.70 14.31 -6.89
N HIS A 146 12.22 14.01 -5.68
CA HIS A 146 12.95 14.28 -4.44
C HIS A 146 13.91 13.17 -4.03
N PHE A 147 13.90 12.02 -4.70
CA PHE A 147 14.77 10.88 -4.41
C PHE A 147 15.95 10.83 -5.39
N LEU A 148 17.12 10.38 -4.92
CA LEU A 148 18.29 10.19 -5.79
C LEU A 148 18.10 9.02 -6.76
N TYR A 149 17.25 8.07 -6.36
CA TYR A 149 16.97 6.85 -7.12
C TYR A 149 15.45 6.64 -7.21
N PRO A 150 14.74 7.46 -8.00
CA PRO A 150 13.30 7.33 -8.16
C PRO A 150 12.94 5.98 -8.80
N CYS A 151 11.81 5.41 -8.35
CA CYS A 151 11.26 4.23 -9.01
C CYS A 151 10.87 4.55 -10.47
N ARG A 152 10.80 3.51 -11.31
CA ARG A 152 10.50 3.67 -12.73
C ARG A 152 9.41 2.71 -13.16
N ILE A 153 8.45 3.21 -13.92
CA ILE A 153 7.41 2.43 -14.58
C ILE A 153 7.72 2.38 -16.09
N ASN A 154 7.68 1.19 -16.69
CA ASN A 154 7.85 1.04 -18.14
C ASN A 154 6.54 1.29 -18.90
N GLU A 155 6.60 1.30 -20.23
CA GLU A 155 5.44 1.53 -21.12
C GLU A 155 4.29 0.52 -20.94
N GLN A 156 4.53 -0.63 -20.29
CA GLN A 156 3.53 -1.64 -19.99
C GLN A 156 2.96 -1.52 -18.57
N GLY A 157 3.25 -0.43 -17.85
CA GLY A 157 2.74 -0.19 -16.51
C GLY A 157 3.39 -1.08 -15.44
N ARG A 158 4.66 -1.46 -15.63
CA ARG A 158 5.40 -2.32 -14.68
C ARG A 158 6.58 -1.60 -14.07
N TYR A 159 6.79 -1.82 -12.78
CA TYR A 159 8.02 -1.44 -12.09
C TYR A 159 9.24 -2.05 -12.77
N VAL A 160 10.24 -1.22 -13.03
CA VAL A 160 11.56 -1.62 -13.51
C VAL A 160 12.43 -1.91 -12.30
N ALA A 161 13.05 -3.09 -12.26
CA ALA A 161 13.93 -3.47 -11.17
C ALA A 161 15.09 -2.45 -10.99
N PRO A 162 15.29 -1.91 -9.77
CA PRO A 162 16.51 -1.22 -9.39
C PRO A 162 17.74 -2.02 -9.78
N ASN A 163 18.71 -1.36 -10.40
CA ASN A 163 19.92 -2.01 -10.92
C ASN A 163 21.21 -1.23 -10.60
N ASN A 164 21.11 -0.17 -9.79
CA ASN A 164 22.26 0.59 -9.37
C ASN A 164 22.85 -0.02 -8.07
N PRO A 165 24.12 -0.45 -8.06
CA PRO A 165 24.72 -1.07 -6.88
C PRO A 165 24.86 -0.11 -5.68
N MET A 166 24.76 1.20 -5.89
CA MET A 166 24.87 2.22 -4.83
C MET A 166 23.51 2.66 -4.26
N GLU A 167 22.40 2.26 -4.88
CA GLU A 167 21.04 2.76 -4.56
C GLU A 167 20.50 2.27 -3.21
N GLY A 168 20.97 1.12 -2.72
CA GLY A 168 20.48 0.52 -1.49
C GLY A 168 18.97 0.29 -1.56
N TYR A 169 18.23 0.88 -0.61
CA TYR A 169 16.78 0.75 -0.49
C TYR A 169 15.99 1.90 -1.17
N SER A 170 16.64 2.66 -2.07
CA SER A 170 16.07 3.79 -2.84
C SER A 170 15.51 4.95 -2.00
N MET A 171 15.76 4.97 -0.69
CA MET A 171 15.21 5.95 0.25
C MET A 171 16.01 7.25 0.37
N GLU A 172 17.15 7.36 -0.30
CA GLU A 172 17.99 8.54 -0.19
C GLU A 172 17.35 9.73 -0.92
N MET A 173 17.01 10.77 -0.16
CA MET A 173 16.45 12.01 -0.71
C MET A 173 17.56 13.00 -1.08
N SER A 174 17.30 13.82 -2.09
CA SER A 174 18.18 14.93 -2.44
C SER A 174 18.30 15.92 -1.27
N GLN A 175 19.53 16.33 -0.98
CA GLN A 175 19.82 17.35 0.05
C GLN A 175 19.11 18.69 -0.23
N SER A 176 18.91 19.04 -1.50
CA SER A 176 18.16 20.24 -1.87
C SER A 176 16.69 20.12 -1.46
N SER A 177 16.05 18.98 -1.72
CA SER A 177 14.66 18.72 -1.33
C SER A 177 14.50 18.79 0.19
N ILE A 178 15.44 18.20 0.94
CA ILE A 178 15.45 18.28 2.40
C ILE A 178 15.55 19.75 2.85
N ALA A 179 16.49 20.52 2.31
CA ALA A 179 16.68 21.93 2.66
C ALA A 179 15.44 22.79 2.32
N ASP A 180 14.78 22.51 1.19
CA ASP A 180 13.62 23.27 0.74
C ASP A 180 12.35 22.97 1.55
N TYR A 181 12.14 21.70 1.93
CA TYR A 181 10.87 21.23 2.50
C TYR A 181 10.92 20.84 3.99
N THR A 182 12.06 20.98 4.67
CA THR A 182 12.14 20.76 6.13
C THR A 182 11.18 21.68 6.88
N PHE A 183 10.20 21.13 7.59
CA PHE A 183 9.29 21.94 8.40
C PHE A 183 9.94 22.37 9.73
N PRO A 184 9.74 23.61 10.22
CA PRO A 184 9.03 24.73 9.58
C PRO A 184 9.95 25.68 8.78
N ASN A 185 11.26 25.42 8.73
CA ASN A 185 12.26 26.43 8.36
C ASN A 185 12.74 26.36 6.90
N GLY A 186 12.39 25.31 6.16
CA GLY A 186 12.77 25.13 4.76
C GLY A 186 12.24 26.24 3.88
N ALA A 187 12.91 26.50 2.76
CA ALA A 187 12.62 27.63 1.87
C ALA A 187 11.14 27.68 1.44
N TYR A 188 10.50 26.54 1.22
CA TYR A 188 9.07 26.45 0.89
C TYR A 188 8.17 27.00 2.00
N TRP A 189 8.43 26.63 3.26
CA TRP A 189 7.62 27.03 4.41
C TRP A 189 7.91 28.47 4.84
N ALA A 190 9.19 28.85 4.88
CA ALA A 190 9.64 30.17 5.35
C ALA A 190 9.18 31.32 4.43
N THR A 191 9.12 31.08 3.11
CA THR A 191 8.66 32.09 2.13
C THR A 191 7.13 32.25 2.10
N GLY A 192 6.39 31.44 2.86
CA GLY A 192 4.92 31.47 2.86
C GLY A 192 4.28 30.86 1.62
N LYS A 193 5.03 30.18 0.73
CA LYS A 193 4.46 29.42 -0.40
C LYS A 193 3.48 28.35 0.07
N ALA A 194 3.69 27.79 1.26
CA ALA A 194 2.73 26.89 1.90
C ALA A 194 1.35 27.52 2.18
N LYS A 195 1.26 28.86 2.29
CA LYS A 195 0.00 29.60 2.54
C LYS A 195 -0.74 29.92 1.26
N THR A 196 -0.12 29.73 0.10
CA THR A 196 -0.80 29.86 -1.18
C THR A 196 -1.43 28.52 -1.54
N ALA A 197 -2.72 28.52 -1.88
CA ALA A 197 -3.41 27.31 -2.31
C ALA A 197 -2.61 26.63 -3.45
N PRO A 198 -2.54 25.29 -3.49
CA PRO A 198 -1.89 24.60 -4.60
C PRO A 198 -2.55 25.06 -5.91
N PRO A 199 -1.76 25.27 -6.99
CA PRO A 199 -2.33 25.56 -8.29
C PRO A 199 -3.34 24.46 -8.64
N GLN A 200 -4.53 24.86 -9.08
CA GLN A 200 -5.56 23.91 -9.50
C GLN A 200 -5.03 23.13 -10.71
N GLY A 201 -4.77 21.84 -10.52
CA GLY A 201 -4.63 20.87 -11.60
C GLY A 201 -3.27 20.18 -11.70
N HIS A 202 -3.28 18.87 -11.44
CA HIS A 202 -2.67 17.85 -12.28
C HIS A 202 -3.61 16.65 -12.29
#